data_AF-A0A5J6SQG8-F1
#
_entry.id   AF-A0A5J6SQG8-F1
#
_cell.length_a   1.000
_cell.length_b   1.000
_cell.length_c   1.000
_cell.angle_alpha   90.00
_cell.angle_beta   90.00
_cell.angle_gamma   90.00
#
_symmetry.space_group_name_H-M   'P 1'
#
loop_
_entity.id
_entity.type
_entity.pdbx_description
1 polymer ?
#
loop_
_entity_poly.entity_id
_entity_poly.type
_entity_poly.pdbx_seq_one_letter_code
_entity_poly.pdbx_strand_id
1 'polypeptide(L)'
;MRKVLGTLIIIIALLVSGANTSLAASSTYTVQKGDTLYKIAKSQKVSIANLKSWNNLKADTIQPKQKLLVASNGKATKTKNPSRSNSEDKVVKEIVVSASAFTANCNGCSGVTSTGINLKRNPDVKVIAVDPDVIKLGTKVFVEGYGYAIAADTGNAIKGNKIDVFFSSTSDAYKWGRKTVTIKILE
;
A
#
# COMPACT_ATOMS: atom_id res chain seq x y z
N MET A 1 62.13 19.16 -44.32
CA MET A 1 61.37 19.11 -45.60
C MET A 1 59.90 18.97 -45.28
N ARG A 2 59.10 19.91 -45.80
CA ARG A 2 57.64 20.00 -45.65
C ARG A 2 56.97 18.93 -46.49
N LYS A 3 55.98 18.21 -45.95
CA LYS A 3 54.79 17.75 -46.69
C LYS A 3 53.59 17.72 -45.74
N VAL A 4 52.89 18.85 -45.68
CA VAL A 4 51.49 18.93 -45.24
C VAL A 4 50.64 18.41 -46.39
N LEU A 5 49.84 17.37 -46.12
CA LEU A 5 48.81 16.91 -47.04
C LEU A 5 47.48 16.98 -46.29
N GLY A 6 46.60 17.83 -46.79
CA GLY A 6 45.34 18.16 -46.16
C GLY A 6 44.38 16.97 -46.13
N THR A 7 43.51 17.00 -45.13
CA THR A 7 42.21 16.34 -45.22
C THR A 7 41.23 17.11 -44.35
N LEU A 8 40.33 17.80 -45.04
CA LEU A 8 39.14 18.41 -44.49
C LEU A 8 38.20 17.27 -44.11
N ILE A 9 38.09 16.94 -42.82
CA ILE A 9 37.02 16.07 -42.33
C ILE A 9 36.03 16.94 -41.56
N ILE A 10 34.95 17.29 -42.25
CA ILE A 10 33.69 17.73 -41.64
C ILE A 10 33.17 16.51 -40.86
N ILE A 11 33.39 16.48 -39.55
CA ILE A 11 32.63 15.59 -38.67
C ILE A 11 31.55 16.44 -38.03
N ILE A 12 30.38 16.37 -38.66
CA ILE A 12 29.08 16.71 -38.10
C ILE A 12 29.05 16.21 -36.66
N ALA A 13 28.94 17.13 -35.70
CA ALA A 13 28.54 16.83 -34.33
C ALA A 13 27.08 16.33 -34.38
N LEU A 14 26.91 15.06 -34.74
CA LEU A 14 25.64 14.37 -34.56
C LEU A 14 25.54 14.11 -33.06
N LEU A 15 24.87 15.03 -32.36
CA LEU A 15 24.34 14.80 -31.03
C LEU A 15 23.36 13.63 -31.14
N VAL A 16 23.88 12.40 -31.08
CA VAL A 16 23.07 11.22 -30.80
C VAL A 16 22.66 11.37 -29.34
N SER A 17 21.56 12.07 -29.13
CA SER A 17 20.78 11.99 -27.90
C SER A 17 20.41 10.52 -27.74
N GLY A 18 21.20 9.78 -26.97
CA GLY A 18 20.89 8.43 -26.55
C GLY A 18 19.61 8.47 -25.73
N ALA A 19 18.47 8.35 -26.41
CA ALA A 19 17.24 7.92 -25.79
C ALA A 19 17.50 6.48 -25.33
N ASN A 20 17.91 6.34 -24.08
CA ASN A 20 17.93 5.06 -23.38
C ASN A 20 16.48 4.58 -23.23
N THR A 21 15.91 4.03 -24.30
CA THR A 21 14.70 3.22 -24.20
C THR A 21 15.12 1.90 -23.56
N SER A 22 15.17 1.86 -22.23
CA SER A 22 15.29 0.59 -21.54
C SER A 22 14.04 -0.22 -21.85
N LEU A 23 14.23 -1.29 -22.63
CA LEU A 23 13.23 -2.35 -22.68
C LEU A 23 13.22 -2.99 -21.29
N ALA A 24 12.33 -2.50 -20.43
CA ALA A 24 12.10 -3.12 -19.13
C ALA A 24 11.64 -4.56 -19.38
N ALA A 25 12.40 -5.54 -18.91
CA ALA A 25 11.95 -6.92 -18.89
C ALA A 25 10.89 -7.05 -17.79
N SER A 26 9.72 -7.57 -18.14
CA SER A 26 8.71 -7.92 -17.14
C SER A 26 9.27 -9.02 -16.24
N SER A 27 9.40 -8.75 -14.94
CA SER A 27 9.88 -9.74 -13.98
C SER A 27 8.72 -10.64 -13.57
N THR A 28 8.91 -11.95 -13.74
CA THR A 28 7.94 -12.99 -13.35
C THR A 28 8.49 -13.84 -12.21
N TYR A 29 7.62 -14.25 -11.29
CA TYR A 29 7.92 -15.13 -10.17
C TYR A 29 7.12 -16.43 -10.32
N THR A 30 7.78 -17.57 -10.14
CA THR A 30 7.11 -18.88 -10.16
C THR A 30 6.79 -19.29 -8.73
N VAL A 31 5.49 -19.40 -8.42
CA VAL A 31 4.97 -19.77 -7.11
C VAL A 31 5.53 -21.12 -6.68
N GLN A 32 6.08 -21.18 -5.48
CA GLN A 32 6.60 -22.39 -4.84
C GLN A 32 5.57 -23.01 -3.89
N LYS A 33 5.76 -24.29 -3.56
CA LYS A 33 4.92 -24.96 -2.57
C LYS A 33 5.10 -24.27 -1.21
N GLY A 34 3.99 -23.75 -0.65
CA GLY A 34 3.99 -23.03 0.64
C GLY A 34 4.06 -21.51 0.52
N ASP A 35 4.07 -20.97 -0.70
CA ASP A 35 3.93 -19.55 -0.95
C ASP A 35 2.51 -19.06 -0.70
N THR A 36 2.43 -17.79 -0.30
CA THR A 36 1.19 -17.02 -0.27
C THR A 36 1.41 -15.75 -1.05
N LEU A 37 0.32 -15.17 -1.55
CA LEU A 37 0.36 -13.90 -2.29
C LEU A 37 1.03 -12.79 -1.47
N TYR A 38 0.86 -12.82 -0.14
CA TYR A 38 1.55 -11.95 0.82
C TYR A 38 3.07 -12.16 0.84
N LYS A 39 3.55 -13.41 0.96
CA LYS A 39 5.01 -13.69 1.00
C LYS A 39 5.69 -13.22 -0.27
N ILE A 40 5.05 -13.44 -1.41
CA ILE A 40 5.53 -13.01 -2.72
C ILE A 40 5.52 -11.48 -2.80
N ALA A 41 4.38 -10.83 -2.50
CA ALA A 41 4.26 -9.38 -2.52
C ALA A 41 5.31 -8.70 -1.64
N LYS A 42 5.52 -9.21 -0.41
CA LYS A 42 6.53 -8.73 0.53
C LYS A 42 7.96 -8.94 0.01
N SER A 43 8.28 -10.12 -0.52
CA SER A 43 9.59 -10.44 -1.10
C SER A 43 9.91 -9.51 -2.29
N GLN A 44 8.91 -9.24 -3.11
CA GLN A 44 9.03 -8.42 -4.32
C GLN A 44 8.80 -6.92 -4.05
N LYS A 45 8.54 -6.53 -2.80
CA LYS A 45 8.28 -5.14 -2.36
C LYS A 45 7.15 -4.45 -3.12
N VAL A 46 6.08 -5.19 -3.43
CA VAL A 46 4.86 -4.70 -4.09
C VAL A 46 3.65 -4.94 -3.19
N SER A 47 2.54 -4.23 -3.43
CA SER A 47 1.30 -4.50 -2.70
C SER A 47 0.60 -5.73 -3.26
N ILE A 48 -0.18 -6.44 -2.43
CA ILE A 48 -1.05 -7.53 -2.91
C ILE A 48 -2.02 -7.01 -3.97
N ALA A 49 -2.56 -5.79 -3.81
CA ALA A 49 -3.45 -5.19 -4.80
C ALA A 49 -2.79 -5.04 -6.18
N ASN A 50 -1.53 -4.58 -6.23
CA ASN A 50 -0.77 -4.49 -7.47
C ASN A 50 -0.49 -5.88 -8.04
N LEU A 51 -0.03 -6.80 -7.19
CA LEU A 51 0.25 -8.18 -7.60
C LEU A 51 -0.99 -8.89 -8.15
N LYS A 52 -2.17 -8.65 -7.56
CA LYS A 52 -3.46 -9.17 -8.06
C LYS A 52 -3.86 -8.53 -9.37
N SER A 53 -3.75 -7.20 -9.47
CA SER A 53 -4.10 -6.44 -10.66
C SER A 53 -3.27 -6.89 -11.86
N TRP A 54 -1.95 -6.98 -11.71
CA TRP A 54 -1.05 -7.42 -12.78
C TRP A 54 -1.33 -8.84 -13.25
N ASN A 55 -1.86 -9.69 -12.37
CA ASN A 55 -2.09 -11.11 -12.64
C ASN A 55 -3.57 -11.47 -12.79
N ASN A 56 -4.46 -10.48 -12.87
CA ASN A 56 -5.91 -10.65 -12.94
C ASN A 56 -6.48 -11.62 -11.87
N LEU A 57 -5.90 -11.61 -10.67
CA LEU A 57 -6.30 -12.50 -9.58
C LEU A 57 -7.53 -11.94 -8.86
N LYS A 58 -8.63 -12.70 -8.86
CA LYS A 58 -9.85 -12.36 -8.13
C LYS A 58 -9.79 -12.75 -6.64
N ALA A 59 -9.03 -13.79 -6.33
CA ALA A 59 -8.83 -14.29 -4.98
C ALA A 59 -7.34 -14.23 -4.57
N ASP A 60 -7.07 -14.45 -3.30
CA ASP A 60 -5.70 -14.49 -2.77
C ASP A 60 -5.05 -15.88 -2.92
N THR A 61 -5.82 -16.85 -3.44
CA THR A 61 -5.40 -18.21 -3.73
C THR A 61 -4.50 -18.25 -4.96
N ILE A 62 -3.33 -18.85 -4.79
CA ILE A 62 -2.34 -19.11 -5.84
C ILE A 62 -1.92 -20.58 -5.79
N GLN A 63 -1.49 -21.13 -6.92
CA GLN A 63 -1.10 -22.53 -7.04
C GLN A 63 0.41 -22.67 -7.27
N PRO A 64 1.06 -23.71 -6.72
CA PRO A 64 2.44 -24.01 -7.06
C PRO A 64 2.65 -24.10 -8.57
N LYS A 65 3.80 -23.60 -9.05
CA LYS A 65 4.20 -23.45 -10.46
C LYS A 65 3.44 -22.38 -11.25
N GLN A 66 2.46 -21.69 -10.65
CA GLN A 66 1.84 -20.52 -11.27
C GLN A 66 2.89 -19.42 -11.48
N LYS A 67 2.89 -18.78 -12.65
CA LYS A 67 3.75 -17.62 -12.92
C LYS A 67 2.99 -16.33 -12.62
N LEU A 68 3.58 -15.48 -11.80
CA LEU A 68 3.04 -14.18 -11.43
C LEU A 68 3.95 -13.07 -11.96
N LEU A 69 3.36 -12.08 -12.61
CA LEU A 69 3.98 -10.80 -12.89
C LEU A 69 4.24 -10.07 -11.57
N VAL A 70 5.50 -9.84 -11.25
CA VAL A 70 5.93 -9.17 -10.01
C VAL A 70 6.56 -7.80 -10.26
N ALA A 71 6.66 -7.40 -11.52
CA ALA A 71 6.97 -6.04 -11.95
C ALA A 71 6.22 -5.69 -13.24
N SER A 72 5.72 -4.45 -13.32
CA SER A 72 5.12 -3.88 -14.53
C SER A 72 6.12 -2.99 -15.27
N ASN A 73 6.17 -3.12 -16.60
CA ASN A 73 6.96 -2.26 -17.47
C ASN A 73 6.36 -0.85 -17.52
N GLY A 74 7.19 0.19 -17.35
CA GLY A 74 6.87 1.53 -17.85
C GLY A 74 6.15 2.51 -16.93
N LYS A 75 6.56 2.62 -15.67
CA LYS A 75 6.88 3.93 -15.02
C LYS A 75 7.53 3.63 -13.67
N ALA A 76 8.83 3.85 -13.59
CA ALA A 76 9.47 4.11 -12.31
C ALA A 76 8.94 5.46 -11.79
N THR A 77 7.74 5.46 -11.21
CA THR A 77 7.34 6.52 -10.30
C THR A 77 8.12 6.31 -9.03
N LYS A 78 9.10 7.19 -8.77
CA LYS A 78 9.47 7.55 -7.40
C LYS A 78 8.18 7.61 -6.59
N THR A 79 8.11 6.81 -5.54
CA THR A 79 6.97 6.51 -4.68
C THR A 79 6.08 7.73 -4.45
N LYS A 80 5.01 7.83 -5.25
CA LYS A 80 3.73 8.42 -4.83
C LYS A 80 2.84 7.24 -4.46
N ASN A 81 2.27 7.32 -3.26
CA ASN A 81 1.21 6.49 -2.70
C ASN A 81 0.16 6.10 -3.75
N PRO A 82 -0.58 4.98 -3.58
CA PRO A 82 -1.53 4.52 -4.59
C PRO A 82 -2.67 5.53 -4.73
N SER A 83 -2.58 6.38 -5.76
CA SER A 83 -3.66 7.24 -6.21
C SER A 83 -4.67 6.37 -6.96
N ARG A 84 -5.80 6.11 -6.29
CA ARG A 84 -7.07 5.87 -6.97
C ARG A 84 -7.41 7.13 -7.76
N SER A 85 -7.96 6.89 -8.95
CA SER A 85 -8.62 7.84 -9.85
C SER A 85 -9.25 9.04 -9.15
N ASN A 86 -8.87 10.25 -9.60
CA ASN A 86 -9.43 11.58 -9.34
C ASN A 86 -10.83 11.62 -8.68
N SER A 87 -10.83 11.61 -7.36
CA SER A 87 -11.49 12.60 -6.52
C SER A 87 -10.44 12.93 -5.47
N GLU A 88 -9.97 14.17 -5.39
CA GLU A 88 -9.15 14.56 -4.25
C GLU A 88 -10.01 14.36 -3.01
N ASP A 89 -9.75 13.30 -2.23
CA ASP A 89 -10.42 13.03 -0.96
C ASP A 89 -10.29 14.31 -0.12
N LYS A 90 -11.37 15.08 -0.02
CA LYS A 90 -11.32 16.44 0.53
C LYS A 90 -11.24 16.32 2.04
N VAL A 91 -10.26 16.97 2.65
CA VAL A 91 -10.19 17.06 4.12
C VAL A 91 -11.30 17.99 4.58
N VAL A 92 -12.30 17.43 5.27
CA VAL A 92 -13.46 18.18 5.77
C VAL A 92 -13.38 18.48 7.27
N LYS A 93 -12.57 17.71 8.00
CA LYS A 93 -12.35 17.91 9.43
C LYS A 93 -11.02 17.31 9.85
N GLU A 94 -10.32 18.00 10.74
CA GLU A 94 -9.16 17.45 11.45
C GLU A 94 -9.48 17.36 12.94
N ILE A 95 -9.09 16.26 13.56
CA ILE A 95 -9.26 16.04 15.00
C ILE A 95 -8.01 15.41 15.59
N VAL A 96 -7.66 15.80 16.81
CA VAL A 96 -6.61 15.18 17.60
C VAL A 96 -7.24 14.11 18.49
N VAL A 97 -6.69 12.91 18.47
CA VAL A 97 -7.23 11.76 19.20
C VAL A 97 -6.15 11.01 19.97
N SER A 98 -6.56 10.27 21.00
CA SER A 98 -5.73 9.22 21.59
C SER A 98 -5.88 7.94 20.78
N ALA A 99 -4.78 7.42 20.24
CA ALA A 99 -4.74 6.23 19.43
C ALA A 99 -4.00 5.09 20.13
N SER A 100 -4.62 3.92 20.18
CA SER A 100 -3.99 2.64 20.47
C SER A 100 -4.05 1.71 19.25
N ALA A 101 -3.65 0.46 19.40
CA ALA A 101 -3.71 -0.55 18.35
C ALA A 101 -4.39 -1.81 18.84
N PHE A 102 -5.08 -2.49 17.93
CA PHE A 102 -5.67 -3.80 18.17
C PHE A 102 -5.27 -4.80 17.08
N THR A 103 -5.45 -6.09 17.38
CA THR A 103 -5.27 -7.18 16.43
C THR A 103 -6.51 -8.06 16.43
N ALA A 104 -6.70 -8.82 15.35
CA ALA A 104 -7.84 -9.73 15.19
C ALA A 104 -7.61 -11.13 15.82
N ASN A 105 -6.40 -11.38 16.32
CA ASN A 105 -5.93 -12.70 16.74
C ASN A 105 -5.89 -12.84 18.27
N CYS A 106 -6.95 -12.37 18.94
CA CYS A 106 -7.17 -12.59 20.37
C CYS A 106 -8.09 -13.79 20.64
N ASN A 107 -7.94 -14.43 21.81
CA ASN A 107 -8.78 -15.55 22.20
C ASN A 107 -10.26 -15.11 22.29
N GLY A 108 -11.16 -15.82 21.62
CA GLY A 108 -12.59 -15.46 21.54
C GLY A 108 -12.93 -14.36 20.53
N CYS A 109 -11.96 -13.75 19.85
CA CYS A 109 -12.23 -12.70 18.87
C CYS A 109 -12.67 -13.30 17.53
N SER A 110 -13.85 -12.91 17.03
CA SER A 110 -14.33 -13.29 15.69
C SER A 110 -13.36 -12.82 14.61
N GLY A 111 -12.76 -11.64 14.80
CA GLY A 111 -11.96 -10.94 13.80
C GLY A 111 -12.84 -10.28 12.73
N VAL A 112 -14.12 -10.06 13.02
CA VAL A 112 -15.08 -9.38 12.16
C VAL A 112 -15.41 -8.03 12.80
N THR A 113 -15.24 -6.94 12.05
CA THR A 113 -15.56 -5.59 12.52
C THR A 113 -17.06 -5.34 12.57
N SER A 114 -17.48 -4.25 13.22
CA SER A 114 -18.87 -3.80 13.32
C SER A 114 -19.54 -3.58 11.94
N THR A 115 -18.76 -3.24 10.91
CA THR A 115 -19.24 -3.11 9.51
C THR A 115 -19.18 -4.42 8.71
N GLY A 116 -18.75 -5.53 9.33
CA GLY A 116 -18.70 -6.85 8.69
C GLY A 116 -17.38 -7.20 7.99
N ILE A 117 -16.34 -6.38 8.13
CA ILE A 117 -15.04 -6.67 7.51
C ILE A 117 -14.33 -7.78 8.28
N ASN A 118 -14.02 -8.89 7.60
CA ASN A 118 -13.26 -9.98 8.19
C ASN A 118 -11.75 -9.70 8.12
N LEU A 119 -11.16 -9.30 9.24
CA LEU A 119 -9.75 -8.91 9.38
C LEU A 119 -8.78 -10.10 9.25
N LYS A 120 -9.22 -11.31 9.60
CA LYS A 120 -8.42 -12.54 9.44
C LYS A 120 -8.27 -12.92 7.97
N ARG A 121 -9.29 -12.65 7.15
CA ARG A 121 -9.26 -12.83 5.69
C ARG A 121 -8.63 -11.65 4.96
N ASN A 122 -8.56 -10.47 5.60
CA ASN A 122 -8.04 -9.24 5.00
C ASN A 122 -6.98 -8.59 5.92
N PRO A 123 -5.83 -9.24 6.17
CA PRO A 123 -4.85 -8.77 7.16
C PRO A 123 -4.16 -7.45 6.81
N ASP A 124 -4.24 -7.00 5.56
CA ASP A 124 -3.66 -5.74 5.09
C ASP A 124 -4.68 -4.59 5.02
N VAL A 125 -5.95 -4.85 5.35
CA VAL A 125 -6.96 -3.80 5.38
C VAL A 125 -6.59 -2.78 6.46
N LYS A 126 -6.73 -1.50 6.15
CA LYS A 126 -6.52 -0.41 7.09
C LYS A 126 -7.87 0.02 7.64
N VAL A 127 -8.18 -0.44 8.84
CA VAL A 127 -9.40 -0.05 9.55
C VAL A 127 -9.06 0.52 10.91
N ILE A 128 -9.96 1.37 11.39
CA ILE A 128 -9.93 1.87 12.75
C ILE A 128 -11.25 1.55 13.46
N ALA A 129 -11.15 1.27 14.75
CA ALA A 129 -12.26 1.31 15.68
C ALA A 129 -12.45 2.74 16.18
N VAL A 130 -13.69 3.22 16.23
CA VAL A 130 -14.05 4.61 16.57
C VAL A 130 -15.28 4.67 17.47
N ASP A 131 -15.54 5.86 18.00
CA ASP A 131 -16.86 6.25 18.50
C ASP A 131 -17.73 6.77 17.33
N PRO A 132 -18.84 6.09 16.96
CA PRO A 132 -19.71 6.51 15.85
C PRO A 132 -20.32 7.91 15.99
N ASP A 133 -20.46 8.41 17.22
CA ASP A 133 -20.98 9.77 17.47
C ASP A 133 -19.95 10.85 17.11
N VAL A 134 -18.66 10.50 17.04
CA VAL A 134 -17.56 11.39 16.67
C VAL A 134 -17.11 11.18 15.22
N ILE A 135 -16.95 9.92 14.80
CA ILE A 135 -16.60 9.52 13.43
C ILE A 135 -17.57 8.41 13.00
N LYS A 136 -18.45 8.70 12.05
CA LYS A 136 -19.42 7.71 11.55
C LYS A 136 -18.71 6.50 10.94
N LEU A 137 -19.29 5.31 11.11
CA LEU A 137 -18.81 4.12 10.40
C LEU A 137 -18.90 4.31 8.88
N GLY A 138 -17.95 3.73 8.14
CA GLY A 138 -17.76 3.90 6.70
C GLY A 138 -16.93 5.12 6.32
N THR A 139 -16.69 6.06 7.24
CA THR A 139 -15.90 7.26 6.98
C THR A 139 -14.47 6.92 6.58
N LYS A 140 -14.01 7.50 5.47
CA LYS A 140 -12.60 7.45 5.08
C LYS A 140 -11.81 8.44 5.91
N VAL A 141 -10.63 8.03 6.35
CA VAL A 141 -9.75 8.88 7.14
C VAL A 141 -8.30 8.73 6.72
N PHE A 142 -7.50 9.76 7.00
CA PHE A 142 -6.04 9.64 7.06
C PHE A 142 -5.59 9.76 8.52
N VAL A 143 -4.87 8.76 9.02
CA VAL A 143 -4.33 8.75 10.38
C VAL A 143 -2.83 8.97 10.32
N GLU A 144 -2.35 10.02 10.97
CA GLU A 144 -0.93 10.36 11.01
C GLU A 144 -0.09 9.17 11.49
N GLY A 145 0.95 8.83 10.72
CA GLY A 145 1.84 7.69 11.02
C GLY A 145 1.26 6.30 10.71
N TYR A 146 -0.03 6.16 10.40
CA TYR A 146 -0.66 4.87 10.04
C TYR A 146 -1.11 4.81 8.58
N GLY A 147 -1.57 5.94 8.03
CA GLY A 147 -2.00 6.09 6.64
C GLY A 147 -3.52 6.15 6.47
N TYR A 148 -3.99 5.95 5.24
CA TYR A 148 -5.40 5.92 4.90
C TYR A 148 -6.09 4.71 5.51
N ALA A 149 -7.27 4.91 6.08
CA ALA A 149 -8.06 3.87 6.73
C ALA A 149 -9.57 4.14 6.59
N ILE A 150 -10.37 3.15 6.98
CA ILE A 150 -11.83 3.26 7.07
C ILE A 150 -12.24 3.08 8.54
N ALA A 151 -13.11 3.96 9.03
CA ALA A 151 -13.82 3.76 10.29
C ALA A 151 -14.78 2.58 10.15
N ALA A 152 -14.35 1.40 10.57
CA ALA A 152 -15.04 0.15 10.23
C ALA A 152 -15.47 -0.64 11.47
N ASP A 153 -15.01 -0.25 12.64
CA ASP A 153 -15.27 -0.99 13.88
C ASP A 153 -15.60 -0.06 15.05
N THR A 154 -16.06 -0.66 16.14
CA THR A 154 -16.35 0.02 17.40
C THR A 154 -15.77 -0.80 18.54
N GLY A 155 -15.65 -0.18 19.71
CA GLY A 155 -15.24 -0.89 20.92
C GLY A 155 -15.78 -0.21 22.16
N ASN A 156 -16.10 -0.97 23.20
CA ASN A 156 -16.68 -0.44 24.43
C ASN A 156 -15.79 0.64 25.08
N ALA A 157 -14.47 0.49 24.99
CA ALA A 157 -13.48 1.43 25.53
C ALA A 157 -13.07 2.54 24.55
N ILE A 158 -13.63 2.55 23.33
CA ILE A 158 -13.34 3.51 22.26
C ILE A 158 -14.50 4.51 22.21
N LYS A 159 -14.37 5.56 23.02
CA LYS A 159 -15.38 6.61 23.24
C LYS A 159 -14.76 8.00 23.12
N GLY A 160 -15.51 8.95 22.59
CA GLY A 160 -15.06 10.31 22.30
C GLY A 160 -13.91 10.35 21.30
N ASN A 161 -12.92 11.21 21.55
CA ASN A 161 -11.73 11.39 20.71
C ASN A 161 -10.69 10.28 20.93
N LYS A 162 -11.11 9.02 20.84
CA LYS A 162 -10.26 7.84 20.98
C LYS A 162 -10.46 6.91 19.78
N ILE A 163 -9.37 6.32 19.31
CA ILE A 163 -9.39 5.32 18.24
C ILE A 163 -8.51 4.11 18.59
N ASP A 164 -8.75 3.02 17.86
CA ASP A 164 -7.88 1.86 17.83
C ASP A 164 -7.55 1.51 16.37
N VAL A 165 -6.27 1.48 15.99
CA VAL A 165 -5.85 1.12 14.62
C VAL A 165 -5.60 -0.38 14.50
N PHE A 166 -6.06 -1.01 13.41
CA PHE A 166 -5.85 -2.44 13.21
C PHE A 166 -4.42 -2.75 12.72
N PHE A 167 -3.80 -3.75 13.33
CA PHE A 167 -2.64 -4.45 12.77
C PHE A 167 -2.90 -5.95 12.73
N SER A 168 -2.50 -6.62 11.65
CA SER A 168 -2.51 -8.08 11.58
C SER A 168 -1.44 -8.74 12.43
N SER A 169 -0.37 -7.99 12.73
CA SER A 169 0.77 -8.43 13.53
C SER A 169 0.75 -7.81 14.91
N THR A 170 0.79 -8.66 15.94
CA THR A 170 0.94 -8.23 17.34
C THR A 170 2.22 -7.42 17.55
N SER A 171 3.32 -7.76 16.87
CA SER A 171 4.57 -7.01 16.97
C SER A 171 4.41 -5.57 16.44
N ASP A 172 3.68 -5.38 15.34
CA ASP A 172 3.50 -4.05 14.78
C ASP A 172 2.48 -3.22 15.58
N ALA A 173 1.48 -3.87 16.19
CA ALA A 173 0.62 -3.23 17.18
C ALA A 173 1.42 -2.72 18.40
N TYR A 174 2.38 -3.50 18.90
CA TYR A 174 3.25 -3.07 20.00
C TYR A 174 4.18 -1.93 19.59
N LYS A 175 4.77 -1.97 18.38
CA LYS A 175 5.59 -0.86 17.86
C LYS A 175 4.77 0.41 17.65
N TRP A 176 3.50 0.28 17.29
CA TRP A 176 2.60 1.41 17.24
C TRP A 176 2.46 2.03 18.63
N GLY A 177 2.13 1.24 19.64
CA GLY A 177 1.99 1.73 21.02
C GLY A 177 0.79 2.68 21.20
N ARG A 178 0.72 3.35 22.35
CA ARG A 178 -0.28 4.39 22.60
C ARG A 178 0.32 5.75 22.33
N LYS A 179 -0.37 6.58 21.55
CA LYS A 179 0.10 7.94 21.24
C LYS A 179 -1.06 8.84 20.88
N THR A 180 -0.82 10.14 20.93
CA THR A 180 -1.74 11.13 20.37
C THR A 180 -1.41 11.30 18.88
N VAL A 181 -2.44 11.29 18.02
CA VAL A 181 -2.29 11.48 16.57
C VAL A 181 -3.34 12.43 16.03
N THR A 182 -3.04 13.04 14.88
CA THR A 182 -4.02 13.78 14.09
C THR A 182 -4.73 12.83 13.12
N ILE A 183 -6.06 12.91 13.07
CA ILE A 183 -6.90 12.29 12.04
C ILE A 183 -7.46 13.37 11.13
N LYS A 184 -7.41 13.12 9.82
CA LYS A 184 -8.14 13.87 8.80
C LYS A 184 -9.33 13.05 8.32
N ILE A 185 -10.53 13.62 8.41
CA ILE A 185 -11.77 13.07 7.87
C ILE A 185 -11.89 13.47 6.40
N LEU A 186 -12.21 12.49 5.56
CA LEU A 186 -12.18 12.61 4.11
C LEU A 186 -13.58 12.37 3.52
N GLU A 187 -13.95 13.18 2.53
CA GLU A 187 -15.15 13.03 1.70
C GLU A 187 -14.79 12.86 0.22
#